data_AF-A0A350XX05-F1
#
_entry.id   AF-A0A350XX05-F1
#
_cell.length_a   1.000
_cell.length_b   1.000
_cell.length_c   1.000
_cell.angle_alpha   90.00
_cell.angle_beta   90.00
_cell.angle_gamma   90.00
#
_symmetry.space_group_name_H-M   'P 1'
#
loop_
_entity.id
_entity.type
_entity.pdbx_description
1 polymer ?
#
loop_
_entity_poly.entity_id
_entity_poly.type
_entity_poly.pdbx_seq_one_letter_code
_entity_poly.pdbx_strand_id
1 'polypeptide(L)'
;MKKTFKSILSALLAIMMLISVGTAAFAEDEEANITEGTLSVISANVAGLPIPSKFDKDGKVVPKTQKILGQLLNESGVDIVCVQEDFQYHAIFAAQMDKYPYTTYTSGGVPVGDGMNIYSKYPIYNVERVAWEAFNGILDAANDGLTPKGFMKCTVDYNGILIDLYDVHSDANGSLEDSKARHAQNEQLAAYIDKNSADRPVIITGDMNVYTHTQQGTGLYEIFIAGEGFDEAWTMFCHDGVYFDHDVTWEERQELEKIYGGAPWGRWDSAEKLLYRGNSSVSFEVTDFRYDDYNELAGQPVSDHNMMVCKLKVTSTDYVRPEIELNVEKRRPLIERLVHGTKMVFRCLKLIFTDLIAKIKSGEIKFPTK
;
A
#
# COMPACT_ATOMS: atom_id res chain seq x y z
N MET A 1 24.25 64.76 -54.62
CA MET A 1 23.56 64.97 -53.32
C MET A 1 22.43 63.97 -53.07
N LYS A 2 21.44 63.79 -53.96
CA LYS A 2 20.29 62.87 -53.70
C LYS A 2 20.66 61.38 -53.52
N LYS A 3 21.68 60.88 -54.24
CA LYS A 3 22.11 59.47 -54.18
C LYS A 3 22.87 59.15 -52.88
N THR A 4 23.79 60.04 -52.49
CA THR A 4 24.54 59.97 -51.24
C THR A 4 23.65 60.10 -50.00
N PHE A 5 22.63 60.97 -50.04
CA PHE A 5 21.66 61.10 -48.95
C PHE A 5 20.82 59.83 -48.74
N LYS A 6 20.39 59.17 -49.82
CA LYS A 6 19.67 57.89 -49.73
C LYS A 6 20.51 56.76 -49.16
N SER A 7 21.80 56.70 -49.51
CA SER A 7 22.72 55.69 -48.97
C SER A 7 22.96 55.89 -47.47
N ILE A 8 23.13 57.13 -47.01
CA ILE A 8 23.30 57.44 -45.58
C ILE A 8 22.02 57.14 -44.80
N LEU A 9 20.84 57.50 -45.33
CA LEU A 9 19.56 57.20 -44.69
C LEU A 9 19.29 55.69 -44.61
N SER A 10 19.66 54.92 -45.65
CA SER A 10 19.52 53.46 -45.64
C SER A 10 20.50 52.80 -44.66
N ALA A 11 21.71 53.33 -44.53
CA ALA A 11 22.67 52.86 -43.53
C ALA A 11 22.21 53.14 -42.10
N LEU A 12 21.66 54.34 -41.85
CA LEU A 12 21.06 54.70 -40.54
C LEU A 12 19.84 53.84 -40.22
N LEU A 13 18.99 53.54 -41.21
CA LEU A 13 17.83 52.67 -41.03
C LEU A 13 18.26 51.22 -40.74
N ALA A 14 19.28 50.71 -41.42
CA ALA A 14 19.84 49.39 -41.17
C ALA A 14 20.49 49.30 -39.78
N ILE A 15 21.20 50.34 -39.34
CA ILE A 15 21.77 50.42 -37.99
C ILE A 15 20.66 50.51 -36.94
N MET A 16 19.59 51.27 -37.18
CA MET A 16 18.41 51.29 -36.29
C MET A 16 17.70 49.93 -36.24
N MET A 17 17.61 49.20 -37.36
CA MET A 17 17.05 47.84 -37.37
C MET A 17 17.93 46.86 -36.58
N LEU A 18 19.26 47.03 -36.62
CA LEU A 18 20.21 46.22 -35.84
C LEU A 18 20.14 46.54 -34.33
N ILE A 19 19.76 47.77 -33.95
CA ILE A 19 19.55 48.16 -32.54
C ILE A 19 18.14 47.79 -32.06
N SER A 20 17.15 47.67 -32.98
CA SER A 20 15.80 47.19 -32.69
C SER A 20 15.66 45.66 -32.70
N VAL A 21 16.71 44.92 -33.07
CA VAL A 21 16.96 43.61 -32.45
C VAL A 21 17.38 43.92 -31.03
N GLY A 22 16.41 44.41 -30.25
CA GLY A 22 16.50 44.41 -28.81
C GLY A 22 16.93 43.00 -28.43
N THR A 23 17.68 42.92 -27.35
CA THR A 23 17.71 41.73 -26.52
C THR A 23 16.32 41.10 -26.55
N ALA A 24 16.12 40.11 -27.43
CA ALA A 24 15.28 39.01 -27.09
C ALA A 24 15.93 38.62 -25.77
N ALA A 25 15.26 38.96 -24.68
CA ALA A 25 15.46 38.23 -23.47
C ALA A 25 15.33 36.79 -23.97
N PHE A 26 16.48 36.14 -24.17
CA PHE A 26 16.56 34.74 -23.88
C PHE A 26 15.92 34.72 -22.50
N ALA A 27 14.66 34.30 -22.44
CA ALA A 27 14.15 33.76 -21.21
C ALA A 27 15.27 32.78 -20.85
N GLU A 28 16.04 33.09 -19.82
CA GLU A 28 16.75 32.03 -19.13
C GLU A 28 15.64 31.01 -18.90
N ASP A 29 15.73 29.86 -19.57
CA ASP A 29 14.86 28.74 -19.24
C ASP A 29 14.98 28.65 -17.72
N GLU A 30 13.92 28.98 -16.99
CA GLU A 30 13.94 28.92 -15.53
C GLU A 30 14.36 27.49 -15.21
N GLU A 31 15.55 27.36 -14.62
CA GLU A 31 16.14 26.05 -14.36
C GLU A 31 15.17 25.33 -13.43
N ALA A 32 14.57 24.24 -13.92
CA ALA A 32 13.51 23.55 -13.20
C ALA A 32 13.97 23.22 -11.79
N ASN A 33 13.16 23.56 -10.79
CA ASN A 33 13.50 23.31 -9.40
C ASN A 33 13.32 21.82 -9.10
N ILE A 34 14.43 21.08 -9.16
CA ILE A 34 14.45 19.64 -8.94
C ILE A 34 14.90 19.36 -7.50
N THR A 35 14.13 18.55 -6.78
CA THR A 35 14.55 17.97 -5.51
C THR A 35 14.49 16.46 -5.56
N GLU A 36 15.47 15.80 -4.95
CA GLU A 36 15.54 14.35 -4.87
C GLU A 36 15.65 13.89 -3.42
N GLY A 37 15.03 12.76 -3.11
CA GLY A 37 15.11 12.12 -1.81
C GLY A 37 14.90 10.61 -1.91
N THR A 38 15.02 9.93 -0.78
CA THR A 38 14.69 8.51 -0.65
C THR A 38 13.58 8.32 0.39
N LEU A 39 12.60 7.48 0.05
CA LEU A 39 11.51 7.07 0.93
C LEU A 39 11.52 5.55 1.06
N SER A 40 11.63 5.04 2.29
CA SER A 40 11.58 3.61 2.58
C SER A 40 10.27 3.19 3.25
N VAL A 41 9.65 2.13 2.75
CA VAL A 41 8.35 1.63 3.19
C VAL A 41 8.46 0.15 3.54
N ILE A 42 7.85 -0.26 4.65
CA ILE A 42 7.60 -1.66 5.00
C ILE A 42 6.11 -1.96 4.97
N SER A 43 5.74 -3.11 4.40
CA SER A 43 4.46 -3.76 4.66
C SER A 43 4.68 -4.99 5.54
N ALA A 44 3.93 -5.09 6.63
CA ALA A 44 4.11 -6.13 7.63
C ALA A 44 2.77 -6.68 8.12
N ASN A 45 2.38 -7.86 7.66
CA ASN A 45 1.34 -8.62 8.33
C ASN A 45 1.91 -9.15 9.66
N VAL A 46 1.42 -8.62 10.78
CA VAL A 46 1.99 -8.88 12.11
C VAL A 46 1.42 -10.13 12.77
N ALA A 47 0.42 -10.80 12.21
CA ALA A 47 -0.24 -11.97 12.81
C ALA A 47 -0.76 -11.71 14.25
N GLY A 48 -1.44 -10.57 14.47
CA GLY A 48 -1.92 -10.11 15.78
C GLY A 48 -3.28 -10.66 16.21
N LEU A 49 -3.70 -11.80 15.66
CA LEU A 49 -4.97 -12.47 15.97
C LEU A 49 -5.01 -13.06 17.39
N PRO A 50 -6.19 -13.15 18.03
CA PRO A 50 -6.36 -13.68 19.39
C PRO A 50 -6.34 -15.22 19.45
N ILE A 51 -5.38 -15.86 18.76
CA ILE A 51 -5.27 -17.32 18.71
C ILE A 51 -4.55 -17.82 19.97
N PRO A 52 -5.17 -18.68 20.80
CA PRO A 52 -4.49 -19.26 21.94
C PRO A 52 -3.35 -20.17 21.46
N SER A 53 -2.19 -20.14 22.12
CA SER A 53 -0.98 -20.86 21.68
C SER A 53 -1.16 -22.37 21.48
N LYS A 54 -2.13 -22.99 22.17
CA LYS A 54 -2.48 -24.42 21.99
C LYS A 54 -3.09 -24.75 20.63
N PHE A 55 -3.61 -23.74 19.93
CA PHE A 55 -4.26 -23.84 18.63
C PHE A 55 -3.46 -23.14 17.52
N ASP A 56 -2.32 -22.55 17.87
CA ASP A 56 -1.40 -21.97 16.91
C ASP A 56 -0.49 -23.07 16.34
N LYS A 57 -0.36 -23.14 15.01
CA LYS A 57 0.39 -24.19 14.31
C LYS A 57 1.88 -24.20 14.66
N ASP A 58 2.43 -23.06 15.04
CA ASP A 58 3.84 -22.86 15.36
C ASP A 58 4.04 -22.69 16.89
N GLY A 59 2.98 -22.87 17.68
CA GLY A 59 2.99 -22.71 19.14
C GLY A 59 3.23 -21.27 19.60
N LYS A 60 2.98 -20.28 18.73
CA LYS A 60 3.23 -18.85 19.02
C LYS A 60 2.46 -18.40 20.25
N VAL A 61 3.14 -17.65 21.11
CA VAL A 61 2.49 -16.88 22.19
C VAL A 61 2.34 -15.46 21.68
N VAL A 62 1.20 -15.16 21.05
CA VAL A 62 1.00 -13.92 20.28
C VAL A 62 1.39 -12.64 21.05
N PRO A 63 1.03 -12.42 22.32
CA PRO A 63 1.50 -11.25 23.07
C PRO A 63 3.04 -11.09 23.09
N LYS A 64 3.78 -12.21 23.18
CA LYS A 64 5.24 -12.21 23.19
C LYS A 64 5.78 -11.91 21.79
N THR A 65 5.22 -12.50 20.75
CA THR A 65 5.67 -12.28 19.37
C THR A 65 5.41 -10.85 18.92
N GLN A 66 4.26 -10.27 19.28
CA GLN A 66 3.93 -8.86 19.01
C GLN A 66 4.92 -7.88 19.64
N LYS A 67 5.39 -8.18 20.86
CA LYS A 67 6.46 -7.40 21.48
C LYS A 67 7.77 -7.50 20.69
N ILE A 68 8.17 -8.71 20.30
CA ILE A 68 9.43 -8.92 19.58
C ILE A 68 9.38 -8.28 18.19
N LEU A 69 8.30 -8.50 17.44
CA LEU A 69 8.14 -7.96 16.10
C LEU A 69 8.08 -6.43 16.12
N GLY A 70 7.35 -5.83 17.07
CA GLY A 70 7.36 -4.39 17.26
C GLY A 70 8.76 -3.83 17.56
N GLN A 71 9.57 -4.53 18.37
CA GLN A 71 10.96 -4.13 18.62
C GLN A 71 11.81 -4.20 17.34
N LEU A 72 11.70 -5.28 16.56
CA LEU A 72 12.46 -5.44 15.31
C LEU A 72 12.07 -4.37 14.28
N LEU A 73 10.78 -4.11 14.10
CA LEU A 73 10.30 -3.08 13.17
C LEU A 73 10.69 -1.66 13.62
N ASN A 74 10.73 -1.40 14.94
CA ASN A 74 11.25 -0.14 15.48
C ASN A 74 12.76 0.04 15.25
N GLU A 75 13.53 -1.05 15.12
CA GLU A 75 14.95 -1.02 14.82
C GLU A 75 15.28 -1.06 13.32
N SER A 76 14.30 -1.34 12.45
CA SER A 76 14.50 -1.47 10.99
C SER A 76 15.07 -0.21 10.32
N GLY A 77 14.82 0.97 10.91
CA GLY A 77 15.28 2.25 10.38
C GLY A 77 14.54 2.74 9.14
N VAL A 78 13.47 2.06 8.69
CA VAL A 78 12.65 2.52 7.55
C VAL A 78 11.81 3.74 7.91
N ASP A 79 11.27 4.43 6.91
CA ASP A 79 10.57 5.70 7.15
C ASP A 79 9.09 5.54 7.46
N ILE A 80 8.44 4.56 6.82
CA ILE A 80 7.02 4.26 7.00
C ILE A 80 6.84 2.75 7.16
N VAL A 81 6.10 2.34 8.18
CA VAL A 81 5.70 0.96 8.43
C VAL A 81 4.18 0.89 8.37
N CYS A 82 3.66 0.12 7.42
CA CYS A 82 2.24 -0.22 7.30
C CYS A 82 2.06 -1.64 7.83
N VAL A 83 1.17 -1.82 8.81
CA VAL A 83 0.96 -3.13 9.44
C VAL A 83 -0.45 -3.64 9.18
N GLN A 84 -0.57 -4.93 8.87
CA GLN A 84 -1.85 -5.66 8.76
C GLN A 84 -1.96 -6.69 9.89
N GLU A 85 -3.18 -7.16 10.16
CA GLU A 85 -3.51 -8.04 11.29
C GLU A 85 -3.15 -7.53 12.69
N ASP A 86 -2.97 -6.23 12.86
CA ASP A 86 -2.74 -5.59 14.16
C ASP A 86 -4.05 -5.45 14.95
N PHE A 87 -4.56 -6.59 15.44
CA PHE A 87 -5.86 -6.70 16.11
C PHE A 87 -5.76 -6.64 17.65
N GLN A 88 -5.71 -7.80 18.32
CA GLN A 88 -6.01 -7.92 19.75
C GLN A 88 -4.89 -7.37 20.65
N TYR A 89 -3.67 -7.32 20.12
CA TYR A 89 -2.46 -7.06 20.87
C TYR A 89 -1.77 -5.75 20.47
N HIS A 90 -2.47 -4.88 19.75
CA HIS A 90 -1.99 -3.56 19.31
C HIS A 90 -1.29 -2.77 20.41
N ALA A 91 -1.84 -2.72 21.63
CA ALA A 91 -1.24 -1.96 22.71
C ALA A 91 0.17 -2.46 23.10
N ILE A 92 0.45 -3.76 22.92
CA ILE A 92 1.78 -4.35 23.18
C ILE A 92 2.73 -4.00 22.04
N PHE A 93 2.28 -4.19 20.80
CA PHE A 93 3.04 -3.89 19.59
C PHE A 93 3.39 -2.39 19.49
N ALA A 94 2.38 -1.52 19.53
CA ALA A 94 2.52 -0.08 19.41
C ALA A 94 3.40 0.54 20.50
N ALA A 95 3.44 -0.05 21.70
CA ALA A 95 4.33 0.40 22.77
C ALA A 95 5.83 0.20 22.46
N GLN A 96 6.17 -0.57 21.42
CA GLN A 96 7.56 -0.75 20.97
C GLN A 96 7.95 0.22 19.85
N MET A 97 6.99 0.88 19.18
CA MET A 97 7.20 1.67 17.96
C MET A 97 7.52 3.15 18.26
N ASP A 98 8.36 3.42 19.26
CA ASP A 98 8.61 4.76 19.79
C ASP A 98 9.46 5.68 18.89
N LYS A 99 10.11 5.14 17.85
CA LYS A 99 10.86 5.94 16.86
C LYS A 99 10.00 6.54 15.77
N TYR A 100 8.70 6.22 15.74
CA TYR A 100 7.74 6.73 14.76
C TYR A 100 6.78 7.73 15.44
N PRO A 101 7.04 9.04 15.34
CA PRO A 101 6.24 10.06 16.05
C PRO A 101 4.83 10.26 15.46
N TYR A 102 4.57 9.79 14.24
CA TYR A 102 3.28 9.96 13.58
C TYR A 102 2.63 8.60 13.36
N THR A 103 1.53 8.34 14.05
CA THR A 103 0.86 7.03 14.05
C THR A 103 -0.64 7.18 13.93
N THR A 104 -1.28 6.15 13.36
CA THR A 104 -2.76 6.07 13.30
C THR A 104 -3.32 5.47 14.59
N TYR A 105 -4.58 5.78 14.90
CA TYR A 105 -5.29 5.10 15.99
C TYR A 105 -5.84 3.74 15.53
N THR A 106 -5.68 2.72 16.38
CA THR A 106 -6.29 1.40 16.15
C THR A 106 -7.82 1.46 16.00
N SER A 107 -8.33 0.70 15.05
CA SER A 107 -9.76 0.45 14.82
C SER A 107 -10.36 -0.56 15.83
N GLY A 108 -9.53 -1.31 16.55
CA GLY A 108 -9.91 -2.29 17.58
C GLY A 108 -9.48 -3.71 17.24
N GLY A 109 -9.76 -4.66 18.14
CA GLY A 109 -9.53 -6.08 17.89
C GLY A 109 -10.66 -6.72 17.07
N VAL A 110 -10.51 -8.00 16.71
CA VAL A 110 -11.56 -8.81 16.07
C VAL A 110 -12.80 -8.91 16.99
N PRO A 111 -14.03 -8.79 16.48
CA PRO A 111 -14.43 -8.61 15.06
C PRO A 111 -14.67 -7.14 14.67
N VAL A 112 -14.13 -6.19 15.43
CA VAL A 112 -14.46 -4.76 15.30
C VAL A 112 -13.50 -4.04 14.36
N GLY A 113 -12.20 -4.26 14.50
CA GLY A 113 -11.18 -3.54 13.76
C GLY A 113 -10.86 -4.15 12.39
N ASP A 114 -10.29 -3.33 11.53
CA ASP A 114 -9.76 -3.72 10.21
C ASP A 114 -8.35 -4.34 10.29
N GLY A 115 -7.66 -4.19 11.43
CA GLY A 115 -6.33 -4.74 11.67
C GLY A 115 -5.19 -3.95 11.03
N MET A 116 -5.44 -2.73 10.54
CA MET A 116 -4.41 -1.92 9.87
C MET A 116 -3.98 -0.72 10.70
N ASN A 117 -2.66 -0.44 10.76
CA ASN A 117 -2.10 0.77 11.37
C ASN A 117 -0.84 1.24 10.63
N ILE A 118 -0.59 2.54 10.64
CA ILE A 118 0.59 3.16 10.03
C ILE A 118 1.46 3.80 11.11
N TYR A 119 2.77 3.62 10.99
CA TYR A 119 3.81 4.23 11.80
C TYR A 119 4.78 4.96 10.88
N SER A 120 4.95 6.27 11.04
CA SER A 120 5.68 7.12 10.11
C SER A 120 6.62 8.07 10.83
N LYS A 121 7.80 8.29 10.23
CA LYS A 121 8.72 9.39 10.59
C LYS A 121 8.25 10.75 10.07
N TYR A 122 7.36 10.75 9.07
CA TYR A 122 6.78 11.93 8.45
C TYR A 122 5.34 12.19 8.93
N PRO A 123 4.89 13.45 9.02
CA PRO A 123 3.51 13.75 9.38
C PRO A 123 2.49 13.01 8.49
N ILE A 124 1.44 12.48 9.12
CA ILE A 124 0.31 11.85 8.43
C ILE A 124 -0.99 12.61 8.74
N TYR A 125 -1.82 12.76 7.72
CA TYR A 125 -3.07 13.51 7.76
C TYR A 125 -4.19 12.73 7.06
N ASN A 126 -5.42 13.21 7.21
CA ASN A 126 -6.57 12.78 6.42
C ASN A 126 -6.74 11.26 6.41
N VAL A 127 -6.64 10.66 7.60
CA VAL A 127 -6.76 9.21 7.80
C VAL A 127 -8.21 8.78 7.58
N GLU A 128 -8.41 7.87 6.63
CA GLU A 128 -9.70 7.28 6.28
C GLU A 128 -9.58 5.75 6.26
N ARG A 129 -10.64 5.05 6.66
CA ARG A 129 -10.69 3.58 6.70
C ARG A 129 -11.93 3.10 5.96
N VAL A 130 -11.75 2.29 4.93
CA VAL A 130 -12.81 1.84 4.03
C VAL A 130 -12.84 0.32 4.02
N ALA A 131 -13.94 -0.27 4.47
CA ALA A 131 -14.14 -1.70 4.44
C ALA A 131 -14.49 -2.19 3.02
N TRP A 132 -14.09 -3.40 2.69
CA TRP A 132 -14.47 -4.05 1.44
C TRP A 132 -15.96 -4.33 1.38
N GLU A 133 -16.54 -4.13 0.19
CA GLU A 133 -17.92 -4.51 -0.10
C GLU A 133 -18.05 -6.00 -0.45
N ALA A 134 -16.99 -6.57 -1.05
CA ALA A 134 -16.88 -7.97 -1.42
C ALA A 134 -15.81 -8.69 -0.58
N PHE A 135 -16.09 -9.94 -0.20
CA PHE A 135 -15.17 -10.85 0.50
C PHE A 135 -15.62 -12.29 0.27
N ASN A 136 -14.73 -13.26 0.44
CA ASN A 136 -15.07 -14.67 0.50
C ASN A 136 -14.88 -15.23 1.92
N GLY A 137 -15.70 -16.21 2.29
CA GLY A 137 -15.57 -16.92 3.57
C GLY A 137 -16.18 -16.24 4.80
N ILE A 138 -16.96 -17.00 5.58
CA ILE A 138 -17.46 -16.61 6.91
C ILE A 138 -17.11 -17.66 7.96
N LEU A 139 -17.50 -18.93 7.75
CA LEU A 139 -17.10 -20.08 8.60
C LEU A 139 -16.05 -20.97 7.90
N ASP A 140 -15.63 -20.58 6.71
CA ASP A 140 -14.69 -21.22 5.79
C ASP A 140 -13.79 -20.17 5.14
N ALA A 141 -12.91 -20.59 4.22
CA ALA A 141 -12.06 -19.73 3.38
C ALA A 141 -11.40 -18.56 4.15
N ALA A 142 -10.62 -18.87 5.20
CA ALA A 142 -9.94 -17.91 6.08
C ALA A 142 -10.82 -16.90 6.85
N ASN A 143 -12.14 -16.99 6.73
CA ASN A 143 -13.10 -16.23 7.53
C ASN A 143 -13.02 -14.70 7.32
N ASP A 144 -12.63 -14.23 6.12
CA ASP A 144 -12.35 -12.83 5.85
C ASP A 144 -13.53 -11.89 6.14
N GLY A 145 -14.76 -12.35 5.96
CA GLY A 145 -15.94 -11.54 6.28
C GLY A 145 -16.22 -11.32 7.77
N LEU A 146 -15.54 -12.04 8.69
CA LEU A 146 -15.76 -11.90 10.14
C LEU A 146 -15.22 -10.59 10.72
N THR A 147 -14.35 -9.89 9.99
CA THR A 147 -13.79 -8.60 10.38
C THR A 147 -13.94 -7.61 9.22
N PRO A 148 -14.01 -6.28 9.45
CA PRO A 148 -14.12 -5.32 8.36
C PRO A 148 -12.76 -5.09 7.68
N LYS A 149 -12.21 -6.11 7.00
CA LYS A 149 -11.04 -5.95 6.12
C LYS A 149 -11.32 -4.86 5.08
N GLY A 150 -10.26 -4.24 4.57
CA GLY A 150 -10.37 -3.04 3.77
C GLY A 150 -9.04 -2.44 3.37
N PHE A 151 -9.07 -1.14 3.13
CA PHE A 151 -7.89 -0.30 3.04
C PHE A 151 -7.99 0.90 3.98
N MET A 152 -6.83 1.39 4.41
CA MET A 152 -6.67 2.64 5.14
C MET A 152 -5.87 3.62 4.30
N LYS A 153 -6.43 4.81 4.07
CA LYS A 153 -5.78 5.90 3.36
C LYS A 153 -5.26 6.93 4.34
N CYS A 154 -4.07 7.46 4.10
CA CYS A 154 -3.62 8.71 4.71
C CYS A 154 -2.87 9.58 3.69
N THR A 155 -2.66 10.84 4.02
CA THR A 155 -1.78 11.74 3.27
C THR A 155 -0.52 11.97 4.09
N VAL A 156 0.62 11.52 3.58
CA VAL A 156 1.96 11.68 4.16
C VAL A 156 2.60 12.96 3.65
N ASP A 157 3.18 13.77 4.54
CA ASP A 157 3.98 14.93 4.18
C ASP A 157 5.47 14.58 4.16
N TYR A 158 5.93 14.09 3.01
CA TYR A 158 7.32 13.75 2.76
C TYR A 158 8.11 15.01 2.39
N ASN A 159 8.68 15.67 3.40
CA ASN A 159 9.55 16.85 3.23
C ASN A 159 8.91 17.96 2.37
N GLY A 160 7.62 18.20 2.50
CA GLY A 160 6.88 19.18 1.71
C GLY A 160 6.04 18.58 0.59
N ILE A 161 6.41 17.39 0.09
CA ILE A 161 5.70 16.64 -0.93
C ILE A 161 4.60 15.84 -0.27
N LEU A 162 3.36 16.17 -0.59
CA LEU A 162 2.23 15.41 -0.09
C LEU A 162 2.06 14.16 -0.96
N ILE A 163 2.09 12.97 -0.35
CA ILE A 163 1.88 11.66 -1.01
C ILE A 163 0.66 10.99 -0.38
N ASP A 164 -0.25 10.45 -1.19
CA ASP A 164 -1.37 9.66 -0.65
C ASP A 164 -0.94 8.19 -0.53
N LEU A 165 -1.00 7.66 0.68
CA LEU A 165 -0.58 6.31 1.03
C LEU A 165 -1.81 5.46 1.37
N TYR A 166 -1.87 4.27 0.79
CA TYR A 166 -2.91 3.28 1.02
C TYR A 166 -2.29 2.02 1.62
N ASP A 167 -2.70 1.68 2.84
CA ASP A 167 -2.42 0.39 3.48
C ASP A 167 -3.60 -0.55 3.19
N VAL A 168 -3.32 -1.76 2.70
CA VAL A 168 -4.32 -2.68 2.13
C VAL A 168 -4.24 -4.05 2.80
N HIS A 169 -5.39 -4.63 3.13
CA HIS A 169 -5.49 -6.03 3.53
C HIS A 169 -6.63 -6.72 2.78
N SER A 170 -6.28 -7.48 1.74
CA SER A 170 -7.22 -8.11 0.81
C SER A 170 -7.71 -9.49 1.28
N ASP A 171 -8.66 -10.04 0.54
CA ASP A 171 -9.16 -11.42 0.70
C ASP A 171 -8.02 -12.45 0.65
N ALA A 172 -8.00 -13.41 1.57
CA ALA A 172 -6.91 -14.37 1.71
C ALA A 172 -7.08 -15.60 0.80
N ASN A 173 -6.16 -16.56 0.88
CA ASN A 173 -6.16 -17.83 0.11
C ASN A 173 -6.15 -17.64 -1.44
N GLY A 174 -6.29 -18.75 -2.17
CA GLY A 174 -6.07 -18.81 -3.62
C GLY A 174 -7.17 -19.50 -4.43
N SER A 175 -8.38 -19.66 -3.88
CA SER A 175 -9.50 -20.20 -4.66
C SER A 175 -10.00 -19.20 -5.71
N LEU A 176 -10.79 -19.68 -6.68
CA LEU A 176 -11.39 -18.82 -7.70
C LEU A 176 -12.31 -17.74 -7.09
N GLU A 177 -13.03 -18.06 -6.02
CA GLU A 177 -13.91 -17.10 -5.35
C GLU A 177 -13.10 -16.06 -4.56
N ASP A 178 -11.96 -16.44 -3.96
CA ASP A 178 -11.04 -15.49 -3.33
C ASP A 178 -10.46 -14.51 -4.38
N SER A 179 -10.07 -15.04 -5.55
CA SER A 179 -9.56 -14.20 -6.65
C SER A 179 -10.61 -13.24 -7.19
N LYS A 180 -11.88 -13.67 -7.29
CA LYS A 180 -13.00 -12.76 -7.66
C LYS A 180 -13.25 -11.70 -6.60
N ALA A 181 -13.16 -12.06 -5.32
CA ALA A 181 -13.27 -11.10 -4.23
C ALA A 181 -12.15 -10.05 -4.31
N ARG A 182 -10.89 -10.48 -4.49
CA ARG A 182 -9.75 -9.57 -4.70
C ARG A 182 -9.92 -8.68 -5.92
N HIS A 183 -10.44 -9.21 -7.03
CA HIS A 183 -10.73 -8.39 -8.22
C HIS A 183 -11.72 -7.26 -7.88
N ALA A 184 -12.86 -7.58 -7.27
CA ALA A 184 -13.85 -6.58 -6.87
C ALA A 184 -13.31 -5.58 -5.82
N GLN A 185 -12.44 -6.03 -4.91
CA GLN A 185 -11.74 -5.17 -3.94
C GLN A 185 -10.80 -4.19 -4.66
N ASN A 186 -10.07 -4.65 -5.67
CA ASN A 186 -9.18 -3.81 -6.47
C ASN A 186 -9.95 -2.81 -7.33
N GLU A 187 -11.12 -3.18 -7.90
CA GLU A 187 -12.03 -2.24 -8.55
C GLU A 187 -12.51 -1.15 -7.58
N GLN A 188 -12.91 -1.54 -6.37
CA GLN A 188 -13.35 -0.61 -5.32
C GLN A 188 -12.21 0.36 -4.92
N LEU A 189 -10.99 -0.14 -4.78
CA LEU A 189 -9.82 0.67 -4.42
C LEU A 189 -9.46 1.65 -5.55
N ALA A 190 -9.42 1.21 -6.80
CA ALA A 190 -9.15 2.07 -7.95
C ALA A 190 -10.19 3.20 -8.06
N ALA A 191 -11.49 2.88 -7.97
CA ALA A 191 -12.55 3.88 -7.98
C ALA A 191 -12.44 4.89 -6.82
N TYR A 192 -11.94 4.45 -5.65
CA TYR A 192 -11.66 5.36 -4.55
C TYR A 192 -10.45 6.26 -4.84
N ILE A 193 -9.37 5.71 -5.40
CA ILE A 193 -8.17 6.47 -5.78
C ILE A 193 -8.50 7.53 -6.84
N ASP A 194 -9.30 7.20 -7.85
CA ASP A 194 -9.74 8.16 -8.88
C ASP A 194 -10.49 9.34 -8.26
N LYS A 195 -11.37 9.03 -7.32
CA LYS A 195 -12.19 10.05 -6.68
C LYS A 195 -11.39 10.95 -5.74
N ASN A 196 -10.39 10.41 -5.04
CA ASN A 196 -9.75 11.08 -3.90
C ASN A 196 -8.28 11.44 -4.11
N SER A 197 -7.62 10.89 -5.14
CA SER A 197 -6.17 10.97 -5.36
C SER A 197 -5.76 11.05 -6.85
N ALA A 198 -6.67 11.39 -7.78
CA ALA A 198 -6.37 11.43 -9.23
C ALA A 198 -5.09 12.22 -9.58
N ASP A 199 -4.93 13.43 -9.02
CA ASP A 199 -3.80 14.33 -9.34
C ASP A 199 -2.65 14.26 -8.31
N ARG A 200 -2.65 13.24 -7.45
CA ARG A 200 -1.70 13.09 -6.33
C ARG A 200 -0.70 11.97 -6.64
N PRO A 201 0.57 12.08 -6.23
CA PRO A 201 1.42 10.91 -6.19
C PRO A 201 0.87 9.91 -5.16
N VAL A 202 0.75 8.65 -5.55
CA VAL A 202 0.11 7.59 -4.77
C VAL A 202 1.09 6.44 -4.52
N ILE A 203 1.06 5.90 -3.31
CA ILE A 203 1.67 4.62 -2.95
C ILE A 203 0.56 3.73 -2.38
N ILE A 204 0.45 2.51 -2.90
CA ILE A 204 -0.39 1.45 -2.36
C ILE A 204 0.54 0.38 -1.83
N THR A 205 0.36 -0.06 -0.59
CA THR A 205 1.16 -1.12 0.00
C THR A 205 0.29 -1.97 0.92
N GLY A 206 0.64 -3.22 1.13
CA GLY A 206 -0.15 -4.07 2.03
C GLY A 206 0.02 -5.55 1.79
N ASP A 207 -0.64 -6.35 2.63
CA ASP A 207 -0.92 -7.76 2.34
C ASP A 207 -2.09 -7.83 1.35
N MET A 208 -1.74 -7.84 0.07
CA MET A 208 -2.72 -7.90 -1.01
C MET A 208 -3.15 -9.35 -1.33
N ASN A 209 -2.52 -10.36 -0.70
CA ASN A 209 -2.76 -11.78 -1.00
C ASN A 209 -2.67 -12.10 -2.51
N VAL A 210 -1.77 -11.44 -3.23
CA VAL A 210 -1.52 -11.66 -4.66
C VAL A 210 -0.07 -12.05 -4.91
N TYR A 211 0.11 -13.21 -5.50
CA TYR A 211 1.35 -13.68 -6.12
C TYR A 211 1.20 -13.46 -7.63
N THR A 212 1.90 -12.47 -8.19
CA THR A 212 1.75 -12.06 -9.59
C THR A 212 2.09 -13.19 -10.57
N HIS A 213 2.93 -14.15 -10.19
CA HIS A 213 3.25 -15.28 -11.05
C HIS A 213 2.12 -16.34 -11.15
N THR A 214 1.18 -16.42 -10.20
CA THR A 214 0.19 -17.53 -10.15
C THR A 214 -1.25 -17.11 -9.87
N GLN A 215 -1.52 -15.80 -9.74
CA GLN A 215 -2.85 -15.28 -9.43
C GLN A 215 -3.24 -14.15 -10.38
N GLN A 216 -3.19 -14.45 -11.67
CA GLN A 216 -3.76 -13.60 -12.71
C GLN A 216 -5.28 -13.47 -12.53
N GLY A 217 -5.84 -12.35 -12.98
CA GLY A 217 -7.28 -12.05 -12.87
C GLY A 217 -7.73 -11.54 -11.50
N THR A 218 -6.80 -11.24 -10.60
CA THR A 218 -7.08 -10.56 -9.32
C THR A 218 -7.28 -9.04 -9.49
N GLY A 219 -7.20 -8.48 -10.70
CA GLY A 219 -7.31 -7.03 -10.93
C GLY A 219 -5.97 -6.30 -10.89
N LEU A 220 -4.91 -6.88 -10.33
CA LEU A 220 -3.67 -6.16 -10.05
C LEU A 220 -3.06 -5.53 -11.32
N TYR A 221 -2.92 -6.30 -12.39
CA TYR A 221 -2.33 -5.82 -13.64
C TYR A 221 -3.31 -4.97 -14.43
N GLU A 222 -4.49 -5.50 -14.72
CA GLU A 222 -5.45 -4.89 -15.63
C GLU A 222 -6.06 -3.59 -15.10
N ILE A 223 -6.25 -3.48 -13.77
CA ILE A 223 -6.79 -2.27 -13.14
C ILE A 223 -5.65 -1.29 -12.86
N PHE A 224 -4.65 -1.67 -12.07
CA PHE A 224 -3.66 -0.70 -11.61
C PHE A 224 -2.55 -0.40 -12.61
N ILE A 225 -1.97 -1.44 -13.21
CA ILE A 225 -0.81 -1.27 -14.09
C ILE A 225 -1.24 -0.75 -15.46
N ALA A 226 -2.10 -1.49 -16.14
CA ALA A 226 -2.56 -1.15 -17.48
C ALA A 226 -3.62 -0.03 -17.48
N GLY A 227 -4.49 0.02 -16.47
CA GLY A 227 -5.60 0.98 -16.40
C GLY A 227 -5.20 2.32 -15.76
N GLU A 228 -4.57 2.26 -14.58
CA GLU A 228 -4.31 3.44 -13.74
C GLU A 228 -2.88 3.98 -13.84
N GLY A 229 -1.98 3.30 -14.56
CA GLY A 229 -0.59 3.72 -14.76
C GLY A 229 0.28 3.61 -13.50
N PHE A 230 -0.03 2.67 -12.62
CA PHE A 230 0.87 2.30 -11.53
C PHE A 230 1.99 1.39 -12.05
N ASP A 231 3.13 1.45 -11.38
CA ASP A 231 4.15 0.42 -11.43
C ASP A 231 4.04 -0.47 -10.19
N GLU A 232 4.47 -1.74 -10.29
CA GLU A 232 4.55 -2.66 -9.15
C GLU A 232 6.02 -2.91 -8.80
N ALA A 233 6.39 -2.63 -7.55
CA ALA A 233 7.79 -2.44 -7.19
C ALA A 233 8.63 -3.71 -7.27
N TRP A 234 8.06 -4.88 -6.95
CA TRP A 234 8.78 -6.15 -7.12
C TRP A 234 9.06 -6.39 -8.61
N THR A 235 8.07 -6.18 -9.47
CA THR A 235 8.21 -6.36 -10.92
C THR A 235 9.29 -5.44 -11.48
N MET A 236 9.25 -4.16 -11.12
CA MET A 236 10.23 -3.19 -11.60
C MET A 236 11.66 -3.48 -11.13
N PHE A 237 11.84 -4.01 -9.91
CA PHE A 237 13.17 -4.21 -9.33
C PHE A 237 13.73 -5.63 -9.47
N CYS A 238 12.89 -6.65 -9.26
CA CYS A 238 13.29 -8.06 -9.30
C CYS A 238 13.07 -8.69 -10.68
N HIS A 239 12.10 -8.22 -11.45
CA HIS A 239 11.71 -8.83 -12.73
C HIS A 239 11.89 -7.90 -13.95
N ASP A 240 12.84 -6.96 -13.86
CA ASP A 240 13.26 -6.08 -14.96
C ASP A 240 12.10 -5.32 -15.66
N GLY A 241 11.03 -5.02 -14.91
CA GLY A 241 9.83 -4.35 -15.43
C GLY A 241 8.97 -5.22 -16.36
N VAL A 242 9.20 -6.53 -16.38
CA VAL A 242 8.42 -7.48 -17.19
C VAL A 242 7.27 -8.01 -16.34
N TYR A 243 6.03 -7.73 -16.73
CA TYR A 243 4.85 -8.29 -16.06
C TYR A 243 4.50 -9.67 -16.61
N PHE A 244 4.01 -10.56 -15.75
CA PHE A 244 3.41 -11.82 -16.17
C PHE A 244 2.07 -11.56 -16.87
N ASP A 245 1.85 -12.20 -18.03
CA ASP A 245 0.60 -12.13 -18.81
C ASP A 245 -0.25 -13.40 -18.68
N HIS A 246 0.21 -14.38 -17.91
CA HIS A 246 -0.49 -15.63 -17.60
C HIS A 246 -0.01 -16.22 -16.27
N ASP A 247 -0.80 -17.13 -15.70
CA ASP A 247 -0.37 -17.93 -14.56
C ASP A 247 0.75 -18.88 -15.03
N VAL A 248 1.93 -18.76 -14.43
CA VAL A 248 3.10 -19.52 -14.86
C VAL A 248 2.90 -21.01 -14.64
N THR A 249 3.41 -21.82 -15.56
CA THR A 249 3.38 -23.29 -15.42
C THR A 249 4.31 -23.76 -14.30
N TRP A 250 4.21 -25.03 -13.95
CA TRP A 250 5.12 -25.62 -12.97
C TRP A 250 6.59 -25.58 -13.42
N GLU A 251 6.85 -25.81 -14.71
CA GLU A 251 8.19 -25.73 -15.29
C GLU A 251 8.75 -24.31 -15.25
N GLU A 252 7.95 -23.31 -15.61
CA GLU A 252 8.33 -21.89 -15.54
C GLU A 252 8.62 -21.46 -14.11
N ARG A 253 7.76 -21.90 -13.18
CA ARG A 253 7.97 -21.69 -11.74
C ARG A 253 9.33 -22.23 -11.31
N GLN A 254 9.73 -23.43 -11.72
CA GLN A 254 11.05 -23.98 -11.36
C GLN A 254 12.21 -23.13 -11.86
N GLU A 255 12.09 -22.50 -13.03
CA GLU A 255 13.10 -21.56 -13.52
C GLU A 255 13.10 -20.27 -12.70
N LEU A 256 11.93 -19.72 -12.36
CA LEU A 256 11.82 -18.57 -11.46
C LEU A 256 12.42 -18.89 -10.07
N GLU A 257 12.20 -20.09 -9.54
CA GLU A 257 12.74 -20.50 -8.23
C GLU A 257 14.27 -20.51 -8.23
N LYS A 258 14.92 -20.85 -9.35
CA LYS A 258 16.38 -20.76 -9.48
C LYS A 258 16.89 -19.31 -9.52
N ILE A 259 16.08 -18.39 -10.06
CA ILE A 259 16.43 -16.97 -10.15
C ILE A 259 16.20 -16.26 -8.82
N TYR A 260 15.09 -16.56 -8.15
CA TYR A 260 14.58 -15.78 -7.00
C TYR A 260 14.62 -16.50 -5.66
N GLY A 261 14.90 -17.81 -5.62
CA GLY A 261 15.10 -18.60 -4.40
C GLY A 261 13.91 -19.45 -3.97
N GLY A 262 12.71 -19.26 -4.54
CA GLY A 262 11.53 -20.14 -4.40
C GLY A 262 10.86 -20.23 -3.03
N ALA A 263 11.49 -19.70 -1.98
CA ALA A 263 10.90 -19.53 -0.67
C ALA A 263 10.36 -18.09 -0.54
N PRO A 264 9.36 -17.81 0.31
CA PRO A 264 8.68 -16.52 0.36
C PRO A 264 9.52 -15.43 1.03
N TRP A 265 10.85 -15.44 0.88
CA TRP A 265 11.76 -14.44 1.42
C TRP A 265 12.79 -14.08 0.35
N GLY A 266 13.55 -13.02 0.58
CA GLY A 266 14.50 -12.48 -0.38
C GLY A 266 13.79 -11.82 -1.55
N ARG A 267 13.84 -12.44 -2.74
CA ARG A 267 13.32 -11.87 -3.99
C ARG A 267 12.23 -12.70 -4.65
N TRP A 268 11.72 -13.72 -3.97
CA TRP A 268 10.56 -14.46 -4.46
C TRP A 268 9.30 -13.60 -4.41
N ASP A 269 8.50 -13.64 -5.46
CA ASP A 269 7.19 -12.98 -5.51
C ASP A 269 6.27 -13.46 -4.37
N SER A 270 5.82 -12.53 -3.51
CA SER A 270 4.99 -12.81 -2.31
C SER A 270 3.74 -11.94 -2.24
N ALA A 271 2.82 -12.29 -1.34
CA ALA A 271 1.53 -11.65 -1.09
C ALA A 271 1.59 -10.14 -0.82
N GLU A 272 2.65 -9.69 -0.15
CA GLU A 272 2.86 -8.29 0.19
C GLU A 272 3.34 -7.52 -1.04
N LYS A 273 2.68 -6.40 -1.34
CA LYS A 273 2.95 -5.60 -2.54
C LYS A 273 3.21 -4.16 -2.21
N LEU A 274 3.92 -3.49 -3.12
CA LEU A 274 3.95 -2.04 -3.21
C LEU A 274 3.74 -1.62 -4.66
N LEU A 275 2.70 -0.81 -4.89
CA LEU A 275 2.44 -0.16 -6.16
C LEU A 275 2.65 1.33 -5.98
N TYR A 276 3.14 2.01 -7.01
CA TYR A 276 3.32 3.46 -6.97
C TYR A 276 2.93 4.11 -8.28
N ARG A 277 2.43 5.35 -8.19
CA ARG A 277 2.11 6.21 -9.32
C ARG A 277 2.55 7.63 -9.01
N GLY A 278 3.35 8.20 -9.90
CA GLY A 278 3.72 9.62 -9.82
C GLY A 278 2.58 10.55 -10.22
N ASN A 279 2.91 11.82 -10.45
CA ASN A 279 2.05 12.77 -11.16
C ASN A 279 2.92 13.64 -12.08
N SER A 280 2.39 14.76 -12.57
CA SER A 280 3.13 15.67 -13.48
C SER A 280 4.41 16.27 -12.90
N SER A 281 4.56 16.29 -11.57
CA SER A 281 5.65 16.99 -10.87
C SER A 281 6.40 16.11 -9.88
N VAL A 282 5.97 14.87 -9.67
CA VAL A 282 6.60 13.91 -8.75
C VAL A 282 6.69 12.56 -9.43
N SER A 283 7.89 11.98 -9.47
CA SER A 283 8.13 10.62 -9.95
C SER A 283 8.77 9.76 -8.87
N PHE A 284 8.56 8.45 -9.01
CA PHE A 284 9.14 7.43 -8.15
C PHE A 284 9.98 6.47 -8.99
N GLU A 285 11.07 5.98 -8.42
CA GLU A 285 11.89 4.91 -8.98
C GLU A 285 12.26 3.94 -7.86
N VAL A 286 12.05 2.64 -8.07
CA VAL A 286 12.45 1.62 -7.08
C VAL A 286 13.96 1.44 -7.13
N THR A 287 14.60 1.65 -5.98
CA THR A 287 16.06 1.51 -5.83
C THR A 287 16.47 0.28 -5.02
N ASP A 288 15.53 -0.28 -4.26
CA ASP A 288 15.70 -1.53 -3.51
C ASP A 288 14.33 -2.16 -3.24
N PHE A 289 14.24 -3.48 -3.38
CA PHE A 289 13.06 -4.26 -3.01
C PHE A 289 13.49 -5.64 -2.49
N ARG A 290 12.87 -6.08 -1.40
CA ARG A 290 13.09 -7.41 -0.81
C ARG A 290 11.98 -7.80 0.17
N TYR A 291 11.91 -9.09 0.46
CA TYR A 291 11.09 -9.69 1.51
C TYR A 291 12.00 -10.20 2.63
N ASP A 292 12.05 -9.51 3.77
CA ASP A 292 12.90 -9.85 4.91
C ASP A 292 12.24 -10.93 5.78
N ASP A 293 13.02 -11.94 6.19
CA ASP A 293 12.56 -12.99 7.13
C ASP A 293 12.74 -12.54 8.59
N TYR A 294 11.67 -12.01 9.17
CA TYR A 294 11.67 -11.58 10.57
C TYR A 294 11.62 -12.74 11.56
N ASN A 295 11.26 -13.95 11.13
CA ASN A 295 11.34 -15.15 11.97
C ASN A 295 12.79 -15.55 12.18
N GLU A 296 13.60 -15.50 11.11
CA GLU A 296 15.06 -15.69 11.19
C GLU A 296 15.70 -14.64 12.09
N LEU A 297 15.38 -13.35 11.89
CA LEU A 297 15.90 -12.25 12.73
C LEU A 297 15.52 -12.41 14.21
N ALA A 298 14.30 -12.89 14.50
CA ALA A 298 13.84 -13.13 15.86
C ALA A 298 14.37 -14.43 16.48
N GLY A 299 14.94 -15.33 15.68
CA GLY A 299 15.29 -16.70 16.07
C GLY A 299 14.10 -17.57 16.47
N GLN A 300 12.86 -17.15 16.15
CA GLN A 300 11.61 -17.88 16.41
C GLN A 300 10.49 -17.34 15.51
N PRO A 301 9.42 -18.12 15.26
CA PRO A 301 8.24 -17.61 14.55
C PRO A 301 7.61 -16.42 15.28
N VAL A 302 7.53 -15.27 14.59
CA VAL A 302 6.87 -14.04 15.02
C VAL A 302 5.72 -13.63 14.11
N SER A 303 5.79 -13.97 12.82
CA SER A 303 4.71 -13.90 11.84
C SER A 303 4.76 -15.13 10.92
N ASP A 304 3.65 -15.47 10.30
CA ASP A 304 3.59 -16.42 9.18
C ASP A 304 3.85 -15.77 7.82
N HIS A 305 4.06 -14.46 7.80
CA HIS A 305 4.42 -13.67 6.62
C HIS A 305 5.88 -13.23 6.69
N ASN A 306 6.46 -12.95 5.52
CA ASN A 306 7.67 -12.14 5.40
C ASN A 306 7.32 -10.65 5.55
N MET A 307 8.34 -9.79 5.63
CA MET A 307 8.14 -8.34 5.65
C MET A 307 8.66 -7.74 4.35
N MET A 308 7.77 -7.20 3.54
CA MET A 308 8.16 -6.49 2.32
C MET A 308 8.83 -5.17 2.69
N VAL A 309 10.01 -4.92 2.12
CA VAL A 309 10.74 -3.66 2.25
C VAL A 309 11.03 -3.10 0.86
N CYS A 310 10.63 -1.85 0.63
CA CYS A 310 10.87 -1.14 -0.60
C CYS A 310 11.53 0.22 -0.32
N LYS A 311 12.49 0.62 -1.18
CA LYS A 311 13.05 1.97 -1.18
C LYS A 311 12.78 2.64 -2.52
N LEU A 312 12.12 3.78 -2.47
CA LEU A 312 11.82 4.62 -3.62
C LEU A 312 12.76 5.82 -3.62
N LYS A 313 13.38 6.11 -4.77
CA LYS A 313 13.85 7.47 -5.07
C LYS A 313 12.62 8.30 -5.40
N VAL A 314 12.47 9.43 -4.73
CA VAL A 314 11.41 10.42 -4.96
C VAL A 314 12.07 11.61 -5.63
N THR A 315 11.64 11.93 -6.85
CA THR A 315 12.10 13.12 -7.57
C THR A 315 10.91 14.05 -7.73
N SER A 316 11.08 15.33 -7.39
CA SER A 316 10.09 16.34 -7.72
C SER A 316 10.69 17.42 -8.60
N THR A 317 9.88 17.94 -9.52
CA THR A 317 10.25 18.96 -10.49
C THR A 317 9.16 20.03 -10.47
N ASP A 318 9.52 21.24 -10.07
CA ASP A 318 8.62 22.38 -9.95
C ASP A 318 7.35 22.06 -9.14
N TYR A 319 7.49 21.20 -8.12
CA TYR A 319 6.36 20.76 -7.33
C TYR A 319 5.77 21.90 -6.52
N VAL A 320 4.52 22.23 -6.82
CA VAL A 320 3.71 23.14 -6.03
C VAL A 320 2.82 22.30 -5.11
N ARG A 321 3.04 22.47 -3.80
CA ARG A 321 2.22 21.80 -2.78
C ARG A 321 0.75 22.20 -2.96
N PRO A 322 -0.18 21.25 -3.08
CA PRO A 322 -1.59 21.57 -3.26
C PRO A 322 -2.18 22.16 -1.97
N GLU A 323 -3.07 23.14 -2.12
CA GLU A 323 -3.82 23.73 -1.02
C GLU A 323 -5.00 22.83 -0.63
N ILE A 324 -4.73 21.86 0.24
CA ILE A 324 -5.74 20.97 0.83
C ILE A 324 -5.79 21.12 2.35
N GLU A 325 -6.95 20.86 2.94
CA GLU A 325 -7.05 20.76 4.40
C GLU A 325 -6.30 19.51 4.88
N LEU A 326 -5.42 19.71 5.87
CA LEU A 326 -4.61 18.64 6.47
C LEU A 326 -5.09 18.40 7.90
N ASN A 327 -5.99 17.43 8.04
CA ASN A 327 -6.60 17.07 9.31
C ASN A 327 -5.78 15.97 10.00
N VAL A 328 -5.24 16.26 11.18
CA VAL A 328 -4.64 15.23 12.04
C VAL A 328 -5.74 14.34 12.59
N GLU A 329 -5.56 13.03 12.51
CA GLU A 329 -6.53 12.07 13.05
C GLU A 329 -6.77 12.35 14.53
N LYS A 330 -8.04 12.37 14.93
CA LYS A 330 -8.44 12.51 16.33
C LYS A 330 -8.97 11.16 16.79
N ARG A 331 -8.55 10.74 17.99
CA ARG A 331 -9.08 9.53 18.60
C ARG A 331 -10.61 9.63 18.69
N ARG A 332 -11.31 8.65 18.11
CA ARG A 332 -12.77 8.59 18.18
C ARG A 332 -13.26 8.63 19.64
N PRO A 333 -14.29 9.42 19.97
CA PRO A 333 -14.90 9.43 21.30
C PRO A 333 -15.30 8.03 21.77
N LEU A 334 -15.27 7.81 23.09
CA LEU A 334 -15.60 6.51 23.68
C LEU A 334 -17.00 6.02 23.27
N ILE A 335 -17.99 6.91 23.24
CA ILE A 335 -19.37 6.55 22.89
C ILE A 335 -19.46 6.04 21.46
N GLU A 336 -18.77 6.68 20.50
CA GLU A 336 -18.74 6.28 19.11
C GLU A 336 -18.04 4.94 18.93
N ARG A 337 -16.95 4.72 19.67
CA ARG A 337 -16.24 3.43 19.68
C ARG A 337 -17.13 2.29 20.19
N LEU A 338 -17.91 2.52 21.26
CA LEU A 338 -18.86 1.54 21.79
C LEU A 338 -20.00 1.25 20.82
N VAL A 339 -20.57 2.28 20.20
CA VAL A 339 -21.62 2.14 19.18
C VAL A 339 -21.10 1.38 17.96
N HIS A 340 -19.93 1.75 17.46
CA HIS A 340 -19.28 1.07 16.33
C HIS A 340 -18.97 -0.40 16.66
N GLY A 341 -18.37 -0.67 17.81
CA GLY A 341 -18.07 -2.03 18.27
C GLY A 341 -19.33 -2.89 18.36
N THR A 342 -20.41 -2.34 18.92
CA THR A 342 -21.71 -3.01 18.99
C THR A 342 -22.24 -3.34 17.59
N LYS A 343 -22.21 -2.38 16.66
CA LYS A 343 -22.62 -2.57 15.27
C LYS A 343 -21.81 -3.68 14.58
N MET A 344 -20.50 -3.70 14.76
CA MET A 344 -19.61 -4.70 14.13
C MET A 344 -19.83 -6.10 14.70
N VAL A 345 -20.05 -6.24 16.01
CA VAL A 345 -20.40 -7.52 16.63
C VAL A 345 -21.73 -8.04 16.07
N PHE A 346 -22.76 -7.20 15.96
CA PHE A 346 -24.03 -7.63 15.36
C PHE A 346 -23.92 -7.96 13.87
N ARG A 347 -23.10 -7.23 13.11
CA ARG A 347 -22.76 -7.57 11.71
C ARG A 347 -22.15 -8.97 11.65
N CYS A 348 -21.11 -9.22 12.44
CA CYS A 348 -20.41 -10.50 12.50
C CYS A 348 -21.35 -11.65 12.86
N LEU A 349 -22.15 -11.51 13.93
CA LEU A 349 -23.15 -12.51 14.32
C LEU A 349 -24.17 -12.77 13.20
N LYS A 350 -24.67 -11.71 12.54
CA LYS A 350 -25.60 -11.86 11.41
C LYS A 350 -24.99 -12.66 10.28
N LEU A 351 -23.73 -12.39 9.91
CA LEU A 351 -23.02 -13.13 8.87
C LEU A 351 -22.87 -14.60 9.26
N ILE A 352 -22.39 -14.89 10.48
CA ILE A 352 -22.25 -16.26 11.01
C ILE A 352 -23.56 -17.03 10.94
N PHE A 353 -24.66 -16.47 11.42
CA PHE A 353 -25.96 -17.15 11.40
C PHE A 353 -26.48 -17.34 9.97
N THR A 354 -26.25 -16.37 9.08
CA THR A 354 -26.67 -16.46 7.68
C THR A 354 -25.93 -17.60 6.98
N ASP A 355 -24.62 -17.66 7.15
CA ASP A 355 -23.77 -18.70 6.56
C ASP A 355 -24.10 -20.10 7.13
N LEU A 356 -24.22 -20.21 8.45
CA LEU A 356 -24.61 -21.46 9.11
C LEU A 356 -25.95 -22.00 8.58
N ILE A 357 -26.96 -21.14 8.43
CA ILE A 357 -28.26 -21.52 7.87
C ILE A 357 -28.11 -21.99 6.41
N ALA A 358 -27.30 -21.31 5.61
CA ALA A 358 -27.05 -21.69 4.22
C ALA A 358 -26.39 -23.08 4.13
N LYS A 359 -25.36 -23.34 4.94
CA LYS A 359 -24.65 -24.63 5.00
C LYS A 359 -25.52 -25.78 5.52
N ILE A 360 -26.44 -25.50 6.45
CA ILE A 360 -27.44 -26.50 6.87
C ILE A 360 -28.41 -26.81 5.72
N LYS A 361 -28.89 -25.79 5.00
CA LYS A 361 -29.84 -25.96 3.88
C LYS A 361 -29.22 -26.67 2.68
N SER A 362 -27.94 -26.42 2.39
CA SER A 362 -27.20 -27.12 1.32
C SER A 362 -26.88 -28.58 1.67
N GLY A 363 -27.00 -28.95 2.95
CA GLY A 363 -26.64 -30.29 3.45
C GLY A 363 -25.15 -30.47 3.69
N GLU A 364 -24.35 -29.40 3.62
CA GLU A 364 -22.92 -29.37 3.96
C GLU A 364 -22.73 -29.65 5.47
N ILE A 365 -23.59 -29.08 6.31
CA ILE A 365 -23.65 -29.40 7.74
C ILE A 365 -24.85 -30.31 7.99
N LYS A 366 -24.58 -31.56 8.38
CA LYS A 366 -25.60 -32.51 8.84
C LYS A 366 -25.48 -32.65 10.35
N PHE A 367 -26.57 -32.40 11.07
CA PHE A 367 -26.65 -32.81 12.46
C PHE A 367 -26.77 -34.34 12.52
N PRO A 368 -26.10 -35.01 13.48
CA PRO A 368 -26.30 -36.42 13.68
C PRO A 368 -27.79 -36.67 13.96
N THR A 369 -28.44 -37.42 13.07
CA THR A 369 -29.77 -37.97 13.35
C THR A 369 -29.61 -38.94 14.52
N LYS A 370 -30.27 -38.63 15.63
CA LYS A 370 -30.33 -39.51 16.81
C LYS A 370 -30.93 -40.86 16.48
#